data_AF-A0A8E0IMF9-F1
#
_entry.id   AF-A0A8E0IMF9-F1
#
_cell.length_a   1.000
_cell.length_b   1.000
_cell.length_c   1.000
_cell.angle_alpha   90.00
_cell.angle_beta   90.00
_cell.angle_gamma   90.00
#
_symmetry.space_group_name_H-M   'P 1'
#
loop_
_entity.id
_entity.type
_entity.pdbx_description
1 polymer ?
#
loop_
_entity_poly.entity_id
_entity_poly.type
_entity_poly.pdbx_seq_one_letter_code
_entity_poly.pdbx_strand_id
1 'polypeptide(L)'
;MPTNKGITVAREEDPDLKQAIVRAVLADLPEWFGLPDATNTYVEEAAKLSLWVACYEGQAIGFIDYRQTSKASGEISCMGIKKHFHH
;
A
#
# COMPACT_ATOMS: atom_id res chain seq x y z
N MET A 1 2.01 -6.44 -31.10
CA MET A 1 1.44 -5.19 -30.57
C MET A 1 1.94 -5.04 -29.15
N PRO A 2 2.48 -3.90 -28.71
CA PRO A 2 2.79 -3.74 -27.30
C PRO A 2 1.45 -3.70 -26.57
N THR A 3 1.13 -4.77 -25.83
CA THR A 3 0.05 -4.74 -24.87
C THR A 3 0.40 -3.64 -23.89
N ASN A 4 -0.34 -2.53 -23.91
CA ASN A 4 -0.26 -1.53 -22.85
C ASN A 4 -0.77 -2.22 -21.58
N LYS A 5 0.13 -2.86 -20.84
CA LYS A 5 -0.19 -3.54 -19.59
C LYS A 5 -0.44 -2.42 -18.58
N GLY A 6 -1.70 -2.12 -18.35
CA GLY A 6 -2.11 -1.00 -17.52
C GLY A 6 -1.92 -1.27 -16.03
N ILE A 7 -1.66 -0.22 -15.27
CA ILE A 7 -1.79 -0.26 -13.81
C ILE A 7 -3.29 -0.21 -13.48
N THR A 8 -3.74 -1.10 -12.62
CA THR A 8 -5.11 -1.10 -12.08
C THR A 8 -5.08 -0.78 -10.59
N VAL A 9 -6.09 -0.07 -10.09
CA VAL A 9 -6.26 0.19 -8.66
C VAL A 9 -7.59 -0.40 -8.19
N ALA A 10 -7.55 -1.19 -7.11
CA ALA A 10 -8.73 -1.81 -6.51
C ALA A 10 -8.64 -1.76 -4.99
N ARG A 11 -9.80 -1.84 -4.32
CA ARG A 11 -9.84 -2.04 -2.85
C ARG A 11 -9.43 -3.47 -2.53
N GLU A 12 -8.56 -3.61 -1.55
CA GLU A 12 -8.34 -4.89 -0.88
C GLU A 12 -9.24 -4.93 0.35
N GLU A 13 -9.85 -6.08 0.62
CA GLU A 13 -10.75 -6.28 1.76
C GLU A 13 -10.22 -7.38 2.69
N ASP A 14 -9.41 -8.32 2.19
CA ASP A 14 -8.78 -9.36 3.00
C ASP A 14 -7.70 -8.77 3.92
N PRO A 15 -7.87 -8.84 5.24
CA PRO A 15 -6.94 -8.23 6.19
C PRO A 15 -5.52 -8.77 6.06
N ASP A 16 -5.33 -10.06 5.84
CA ASP A 16 -4.01 -10.70 5.77
C ASP A 16 -3.28 -10.28 4.49
N LEU A 17 -4.00 -10.17 3.37
CA LEU A 17 -3.45 -9.64 2.13
C LEU A 17 -3.05 -8.16 2.26
N LYS A 18 -3.85 -7.33 2.94
CA LYS A 18 -3.47 -5.93 3.22
C LYS A 18 -2.12 -5.87 3.93
N GLN A 19 -1.96 -6.63 5.01
CA GLN A 19 -0.71 -6.65 5.77
C GLN A 19 0.47 -7.12 4.92
N ALA A 20 0.28 -8.18 4.14
CA ALA A 20 1.32 -8.73 3.27
C ALA A 20 1.77 -7.70 2.21
N ILE A 21 0.83 -7.00 1.59
CA ILE A 21 1.11 -5.98 0.57
C ILE A 21 1.86 -4.79 1.17
N VAL A 22 1.37 -4.25 2.28
CA VAL A 22 2.02 -3.11 2.96
C VAL A 22 3.44 -3.49 3.38
N ARG A 23 3.63 -4.66 3.99
CA ARG A 23 4.95 -5.16 4.37
C ARG A 23 5.89 -5.26 3.16
N ALA A 24 5.43 -5.83 2.06
CA ALA A 24 6.23 -6.03 0.86
C ALA A 24 6.62 -4.70 0.18
N VAL A 25 5.74 -3.70 0.20
CA VAL A 25 6.01 -2.38 -0.39
C VAL A 25 6.95 -1.57 0.50
N LEU A 26 6.73 -1.56 1.82
CA LEU A 26 7.58 -0.81 2.75
C LEU A 26 8.99 -1.41 2.87
N ALA A 27 9.13 -2.74 2.77
CA ALA A 27 10.43 -3.40 2.71
C ALA A 27 11.27 -2.97 1.48
N ASP A 28 10.63 -2.54 0.39
CA ASP A 28 11.28 -1.99 -0.81
C ASP A 28 11.68 -0.51 -0.63
N LEU A 29 11.24 0.13 0.45
CA LEU A 29 11.47 1.54 0.80
C LEU A 29 12.29 1.71 2.10
N PRO A 30 13.48 1.08 2.24
CA PRO A 30 14.26 1.10 3.49
C PRO A 30 14.74 2.50 3.90
N GLU A 31 14.84 3.43 2.95
CA GLU A 31 15.27 4.81 3.19
C GLU A 31 14.20 5.66 3.90
N TRP A 32 12.93 5.29 3.74
CA TRP A 32 11.79 6.04 4.31
C TRP A 32 11.29 5.43 5.63
N PHE A 33 11.45 4.11 5.79
CA PHE A 33 10.89 3.35 6.92
C PHE A 33 11.96 2.59 7.72
N GLY A 34 13.19 3.11 7.76
CA GLY A 34 14.41 2.47 8.26
C GLY A 34 14.42 1.99 9.74
N LEU A 35 13.32 2.16 10.48
CA LEU A 35 13.10 1.50 11.77
C LEU A 35 12.05 0.37 11.62
N PRO A 36 12.41 -0.89 11.90
CA PRO A 36 11.49 -2.04 11.79
C PRO A 36 10.19 -1.86 12.57
N ASP A 37 10.25 -1.25 13.75
CA ASP A 37 9.08 -1.04 14.62
C ASP A 37 8.07 -0.04 14.02
N ALA A 38 8.55 1.00 13.34
CA ALA A 38 7.68 1.95 12.64
C ALA A 38 6.96 1.28 11.47
N THR A 39 7.67 0.40 10.74
CA THR A 39 7.08 -0.37 9.63
C THR A 39 5.98 -1.32 10.11
N ASN A 40 6.20 -2.02 11.23
CA ASN A 40 5.23 -2.95 11.78
C ASN A 40 3.91 -2.27 12.18
N THR A 41 3.97 -1.03 12.65
CA THR A 41 2.76 -0.27 13.00
C THR A 41 1.86 -0.09 11.77
N TYR A 42 2.43 0.34 10.63
CA TYR A 42 1.66 0.48 9.38
C TYR A 42 1.11 -0.86 8.87
N VAL A 43 1.90 -1.93 8.98
CA VAL A 43 1.45 -3.27 8.60
C VAL A 43 0.27 -3.73 9.45
N GLU A 44 0.32 -3.54 10.77
CA GLU A 44 -0.77 -3.94 11.67
C GLU A 44 -2.03 -3.10 11.45
N GLU A 45 -1.89 -1.80 11.23
CA GLU A 45 -3.02 -0.91 10.97
C GLU A 45 -3.68 -1.16 9.61
N ALA A 46 -2.92 -1.56 8.60
CA ALA A 46 -3.43 -1.86 7.26
C ALA A 46 -4.61 -2.84 7.28
N ALA A 47 -4.59 -3.85 8.15
CA ALA A 47 -5.68 -4.83 8.30
C ALA A 47 -7.04 -4.18 8.64
N LYS A 48 -7.03 -3.02 9.31
CA LYS A 48 -8.22 -2.34 9.83
C LYS A 48 -8.67 -1.17 8.94
N LEU A 49 -7.75 -0.62 8.13
CA LEU A 49 -8.01 0.55 7.30
C LEU A 49 -8.62 0.19 5.95
N SER A 50 -9.26 1.18 5.33
CA SER A 50 -9.59 1.08 3.91
C SER A 50 -8.30 1.19 3.13
N LEU A 51 -8.03 0.20 2.27
CA LEU A 51 -6.76 0.10 1.55
C LEU A 51 -7.03 -0.14 0.07
N TRP A 52 -6.36 0.64 -0.77
CA TRP A 52 -6.35 0.46 -2.21
C TRP A 52 -4.96 0.01 -2.65
N VAL A 53 -4.93 -0.95 -3.56
CA VAL A 53 -3.71 -1.57 -4.07
C VAL A 53 -3.57 -1.20 -5.53
N ALA A 54 -2.37 -0.72 -5.90
CA ALA A 54 -1.95 -0.61 -7.28
C ALA A 54 -1.37 -1.95 -7.73
N CYS A 55 -1.91 -2.50 -8.81
CA CYS A 55 -1.47 -3.76 -9.41
C CYS A 55 -0.95 -3.54 -10.83
N TYR A 56 0.16 -4.19 -11.14
CA TYR A 56 0.74 -4.26 -12.47
C TYR A 56 1.07 -5.73 -12.77
N GLU A 57 0.52 -6.27 -13.86
CA GLU A 57 0.70 -7.69 -14.23
C GLU A 57 0.30 -8.70 -13.14
N GLY A 58 -0.73 -8.38 -12.35
CA GLY A 58 -1.19 -9.23 -11.24
C GLY A 58 -0.32 -9.14 -9.98
N GLN A 59 0.75 -8.33 -10.01
CA GLN A 59 1.59 -8.06 -8.85
C GLN A 59 1.15 -6.76 -8.16
N ALA A 60 1.00 -6.80 -6.84
CA ALA A 60 0.88 -5.60 -6.03
C ALA A 60 2.21 -4.80 -6.07
N ILE A 61 2.13 -3.60 -6.63
CA ILE A 61 3.25 -2.67 -6.79
C ILE A 61 3.20 -1.50 -5.82
N GLY A 62 2.08 -1.28 -5.16
CA GLY A 62 1.93 -0.21 -4.18
C GLY A 62 0.57 -0.18 -3.53
N PHE A 63 0.41 0.72 -2.56
CA PHE A 63 -0.82 0.88 -1.81
C PHE A 63 -1.01 2.32 -1.33
N ILE A 64 -2.25 2.60 -0.95
CA ILE A 64 -2.63 3.76 -0.15
C ILE A 64 -3.66 3.31 0.88
N ASP A 65 -3.45 3.68 2.14
CA ASP A 65 -4.45 3.49 3.19
C ASP A 65 -5.18 4.80 3.50
N TYR A 66 -6.37 4.67 4.07
CA TYR A 66 -7.19 5.79 4.48
C TYR A 66 -7.80 5.53 5.84
N ARG A 67 -7.64 6.51 6.74
CA ARG A 67 -8.29 6.56 8.05
C ARG A 67 -9.27 7.71 8.08
N GLN A 68 -10.54 7.40 8.32
CA GLN A 68 -11.54 8.42 8.56
C GLN A 68 -11.35 9.02 9.97
N THR A 69 -11.22 10.35 10.06
CA THR A 69 -11.04 11.06 11.35
C THR A 69 -12.30 11.81 11.79
N SER A 70 -13.18 12.17 10.85
CA SER A 70 -14.51 12.71 11.14
C SER A 70 -15.49 12.42 10.00
N LYS A 71 -16.73 12.93 10.08
CA LYS A 71 -17.70 12.83 8.99
C LYS A 71 -17.26 13.54 7.70
N ALA A 72 -16.40 14.55 7.81
CA ALA A 72 -15.96 15.39 6.69
C ALA A 72 -14.44 15.41 6.50
N SER A 73 -13.68 14.62 7.25
CA SER A 73 -12.22 14.56 7.20
C SER A 73 -11.69 13.14 7.34
N GLY A 74 -10.54 12.91 6.73
CA GLY A 74 -9.73 11.72 6.97
C GLY A 74 -8.30 12.00 6.56
N GLU A 75 -7.44 11.06 6.87
CA GLU A 75 -6.01 11.12 6.60
C GLU A 75 -5.58 9.91 5.79
N ILE A 76 -4.51 10.08 5.02
CA ILE A 76 -3.74 8.98 4.46
C ILE A 76 -2.68 8.64 5.51
N SER A 77 -2.80 7.49 6.16
CA SER A 77 -1.91 7.07 7.25
C SER A 77 -0.56 6.64 6.68
N CYS A 78 -0.58 5.96 5.54
CA CYS A 78 0.59 5.48 4.81
C CYS A 78 0.25 5.27 3.33
N MET A 79 1.25 5.51 2.49
CA MET A 79 1.19 5.15 1.07
C MET A 79 2.60 4.82 0.57
N GLY A 80 2.68 3.98 -0.46
CA GLY A 80 3.95 3.63 -1.05
C GLY A 80 3.78 2.92 -2.38
N ILE A 81 4.73 3.15 -3.28
CA ILE A 81 4.94 2.38 -4.50
C ILE A 81 6.34 1.76 -4.40
N LYS A 82 6.54 0.54 -4.90
CA LYS A 82 7.86 -0.08 -5.02
C LYS A 82 8.77 0.78 -5.90
N LYS A 83 10.04 0.93 -5.53
CA LYS A 83 11.03 1.81 -6.18
C LYS A 83 11.16 1.58 -7.68
N HIS A 84 11.06 0.33 -8.10
CA HIS A 84 11.14 -0.04 -9.52
C HIS A 84 10.07 0.67 -10.40
N PHE A 85 8.96 1.11 -9.81
CA PHE A 85 7.80 1.70 -10.50
C PHE A 85 7.68 3.22 -10.29
N HIS A 86 8.73 3.92 -9.87
CA HIS A 86 8.71 5.39 -9.63
C HIS A 86 8.95 6.25 -10.89
N HIS A 87 9.01 5.64 -12.08
CA HIS A 87 9.45 6.29 -13.33
C HIS A 87 8.35 6.44 -14.37
#